data_AF-B8M1K0-F1
#
_entry.id   AF-B8M1K0-F1
#
_cell.length_a   1.000
_cell.length_b   1.000
_cell.length_c   1.000
_cell.angle_alpha   90.00
_cell.angle_beta   90.00
_cell.angle_gamma   90.00
#
_symmetry.space_group_name_H-M   'P 1'
#
loop_
_entity.id
_entity.type
_entity.pdbx_description
1 polymer ?
#
loop_
_entity_poly.entity_id
_entity_poly.type
_entity_poly.pdbx_seq_one_letter_code
_entity_poly.pdbx_strand_id
1 'polypeptide(L)'
;MANSPSRPFHWPGGILPEVRLDPNGDIKPDEVKEEAKGWLLFVTERWVSREAPNIPDHDGDYEVRQRRTLVETWAKADQQFRDSYHQRAPPGDALAYPEPALRNVDKSFPPHDRFMCLAPLSRSYRSNRSKWIKLCILSYRLDGEMEHCLETAGSSNVGVDPNPATFPDPSTFQITDFLPWLILEMANFAAMTMTKRGTVLFTKFLIPWFLVD
;
A
#
# COMPACT_ATOMS: atom_id res chain seq x y z
N MET A 1 22.14 5.08 -10.20
CA MET A 1 21.06 4.12 -9.91
C MET A 1 20.62 4.37 -8.48
N ALA A 2 19.36 4.77 -8.25
CA ALA A 2 18.83 4.94 -6.90
C ALA A 2 18.71 3.57 -6.23
N ASN A 3 19.17 3.45 -4.98
CA ASN A 3 19.03 2.22 -4.20
C ASN A 3 17.55 1.87 -4.03
N SER A 4 17.22 0.59 -4.09
CA SER A 4 15.88 0.12 -3.76
C SER A 4 15.60 0.36 -2.26
N PRO A 5 14.34 0.64 -1.88
CA PRO A 5 13.98 0.77 -0.48
C PRO A 5 14.28 -0.52 0.31
N SER A 6 14.44 -0.39 1.62
CA SER A 6 14.73 -1.51 2.51
C SER A 6 13.52 -2.44 2.64
N ARG A 7 13.74 -3.75 2.53
CA ARG A 7 12.71 -4.79 2.67
C ARG A 7 12.83 -5.51 4.02
N PRO A 8 11.72 -5.94 4.66
CA PRO A 8 10.34 -5.71 4.24
C PRO A 8 9.91 -4.26 4.46
N PHE A 9 8.97 -3.80 3.62
CA PHE A 9 8.66 -2.39 3.53
C PHE A 9 7.59 -1.94 4.54
N HIS A 10 7.95 -1.91 5.82
CA HIS A 10 7.02 -1.58 6.90
C HIS A 10 7.15 -0.15 7.37
N TRP A 11 6.05 0.42 7.85
CA TRP A 11 6.09 1.64 8.64
C TRP A 11 6.81 1.34 9.96
N PRO A 12 7.87 2.09 10.30
CA PRO A 12 8.52 1.94 11.60
C PRO A 12 7.51 2.17 12.73
N GLY A 13 7.20 1.12 13.49
CA GLY A 13 6.21 1.19 14.57
C GLY A 13 4.75 0.91 14.15
N GLY A 14 4.49 0.58 12.88
CA GLY A 14 3.14 0.33 12.37
C GLY A 14 2.40 1.57 11.91
N ILE A 15 1.19 1.36 11.38
CA ILE A 15 0.29 2.44 10.96
C ILE A 15 -0.22 3.15 12.22
N LEU A 16 -0.11 4.47 12.24
CA LEU A 16 -0.57 5.26 13.38
C LEU A 16 -2.11 5.27 13.52
N PRO A 17 -2.67 5.30 14.75
CA PRO A 17 -4.12 5.27 14.98
C PRO A 17 -4.91 6.44 14.36
N GLU A 18 -4.25 7.59 14.13
CA GLU A 18 -4.85 8.74 13.45
C GLU A 18 -5.07 8.48 11.96
N VAL A 19 -4.28 7.59 11.35
CA VAL A 19 -4.42 7.20 9.94
C VAL A 19 -5.53 6.15 9.83
N ARG A 20 -6.74 6.63 9.63
CA ARG A 20 -7.95 5.80 9.58
C ARG A 20 -8.39 5.54 8.16
N LEU A 21 -8.84 4.33 7.87
CA LEU A 21 -9.56 4.04 6.63
C LEU A 21 -10.89 4.80 6.60
N ASP A 22 -11.30 5.23 5.41
CA ASP A 22 -12.62 5.80 5.26
C ASP A 22 -13.69 4.72 5.42
N PRO A 23 -14.76 4.96 6.20
CA PRO A 23 -15.85 4.00 6.34
C PRO A 23 -16.66 3.81 5.05
N ASN A 24 -16.62 4.79 4.13
CA ASN A 24 -17.31 4.74 2.85
C ASN A 24 -16.31 4.34 1.76
N GLY A 25 -15.94 3.07 1.72
CA GLY A 25 -15.00 2.53 0.73
C GLY A 25 -15.53 2.49 -0.71
N ASP A 26 -16.85 2.46 -0.88
CA ASP A 26 -17.54 2.33 -2.17
C ASP A 26 -18.04 3.68 -2.73
N ILE A 27 -17.21 4.72 -2.65
CA ILE A 27 -17.56 6.02 -3.24
C ILE A 27 -17.28 6.06 -4.74
N LYS A 28 -18.09 6.84 -5.47
CA LYS A 28 -17.95 6.94 -6.94
C LYS A 28 -16.65 7.65 -7.31
N PRO A 29 -16.05 7.36 -8.48
CA PRO A 29 -14.81 8.02 -8.90
C PRO A 29 -14.84 9.55 -8.84
N ASP A 30 -15.96 10.18 -9.18
CA ASP A 30 -16.10 11.64 -9.11
C ASP A 30 -16.21 12.18 -7.67
N GLU A 31 -16.76 11.40 -6.76
CA GLU A 31 -16.77 11.71 -5.32
C GLU A 31 -15.34 11.58 -4.75
N VAL A 32 -14.58 10.57 -5.18
CA VAL A 32 -13.17 10.42 -4.79
C VAL A 32 -12.37 11.66 -5.23
N LYS A 33 -12.55 12.13 -6.47
CA LYS A 33 -11.88 13.33 -6.99
C LYS A 33 -12.18 14.56 -6.13
N GLU A 34 -13.45 14.77 -5.82
CA GLU A 34 -13.86 15.89 -4.98
C GLU A 34 -13.35 15.76 -3.56
N GLU A 35 -13.35 14.58 -2.95
CA GLU A 35 -12.85 14.37 -1.58
C GLU A 35 -11.32 14.47 -1.48
N ALA A 36 -10.58 14.15 -2.55
CA ALA A 36 -9.11 14.08 -2.54
C ALA A 36 -8.39 15.35 -3.03
N LYS A 37 -9.09 16.30 -3.66
CA LYS A 37 -8.41 17.45 -4.31
C LYS A 37 -7.54 18.28 -3.35
N GLY A 38 -8.00 18.50 -2.11
CA GLY A 38 -7.21 19.22 -1.10
C GLY A 38 -5.94 18.47 -0.71
N TRP A 39 -6.03 17.15 -0.55
CA TRP A 39 -4.90 16.28 -0.26
C TRP A 39 -3.85 16.32 -1.38
N LEU A 40 -4.26 16.26 -2.64
CA LEU A 40 -3.32 16.31 -3.77
C LEU A 40 -2.59 17.64 -3.87
N LEU A 41 -3.28 18.75 -3.63
CA LEU A 41 -2.62 20.05 -3.56
C LEU A 41 -1.60 20.08 -2.42
N PHE A 42 -1.95 19.55 -1.24
CA PHE A 42 -1.04 19.45 -0.11
C PHE A 42 0.21 18.64 -0.45
N VAL A 43 0.07 17.46 -1.05
CA VAL A 43 1.22 16.66 -1.48
C VAL A 43 2.07 17.42 -2.50
N THR A 44 1.44 18.06 -3.48
CA THR A 44 2.14 18.82 -4.53
C THR A 44 3.01 19.93 -3.96
N GLU A 45 2.51 20.67 -2.97
CA GLU A 45 3.24 21.79 -2.38
C GLU A 45 4.26 21.38 -1.33
N ARG A 46 4.05 20.24 -0.66
CA ARG A 46 4.91 19.79 0.45
C ARG A 46 5.93 18.76 0.03
N TRP A 47 5.80 18.15 -1.14
CA TRP A 47 6.77 17.20 -1.65
C TRP A 47 8.11 17.88 -1.92
N VAL A 48 9.18 17.38 -1.31
CA VAL A 48 10.55 17.82 -1.58
C VAL A 48 11.21 16.83 -2.53
N SER A 49 11.47 17.29 -3.75
CA SER A 49 12.12 16.44 -4.77
C SER A 49 13.54 16.07 -4.35
N ARG A 50 14.00 14.88 -4.74
CA ARG A 50 15.37 14.42 -4.45
C ARG A 50 16.43 15.30 -5.08
N GLU A 51 16.09 15.98 -6.17
CA GLU A 51 16.94 16.97 -6.85
C GLU A 51 17.15 18.26 -6.02
N ALA A 52 16.49 18.39 -4.86
CA ALA A 52 16.74 19.48 -3.92
C ALA A 52 18.13 19.36 -3.27
N PRO A 53 18.77 20.50 -2.92
CA PRO A 53 20.08 20.48 -2.29
C PRO A 53 20.06 19.75 -0.94
N ASN A 54 21.13 19.01 -0.63
CA ASN A 54 21.37 18.26 0.61
C ASN A 54 20.62 16.92 0.80
N ILE A 55 20.12 16.30 -0.28
CA ILE A 55 19.47 14.98 -0.19
C ILE A 55 20.43 13.90 -0.70
N PRO A 56 20.85 12.94 0.13
CA PRO A 56 21.73 11.87 -0.32
C PRO A 56 21.08 10.97 -1.38
N ASP A 57 21.74 10.78 -2.51
CA ASP A 57 21.27 9.90 -3.59
C ASP A 57 21.17 8.42 -3.19
N HIS A 58 21.85 8.02 -2.13
CA HIS A 58 21.94 6.62 -1.68
C HIS A 58 20.81 6.18 -0.74
N ASP A 59 19.96 7.10 -0.31
CA ASP A 59 18.89 6.84 0.64
C ASP A 59 17.67 6.24 -0.06
N GLY A 60 17.59 4.91 -0.13
CA GLY A 60 16.52 4.19 -0.83
C GLY A 60 15.12 4.36 -0.20
N ASP A 61 15.06 4.81 1.05
CA ASP A 61 13.82 4.95 1.82
C ASP A 61 13.29 6.39 1.85
N TYR A 62 14.00 7.35 1.24
CA TYR A 62 13.65 8.76 1.26
C TYR A 62 12.21 9.04 0.78
N GLU A 63 11.82 8.51 -0.38
CA GLU A 63 10.46 8.73 -0.91
C GLU A 63 9.40 8.11 0.00
N VAL A 64 9.66 6.90 0.52
CA VAL A 64 8.75 6.21 1.43
C VAL A 64 8.55 7.01 2.72
N ARG A 65 9.64 7.53 3.31
CA ARG A 65 9.55 8.36 4.52
C ARG A 65 8.81 9.67 4.26
N GLN A 66 9.04 10.35 3.14
CA GLN A 66 8.25 11.53 2.79
C GLN A 66 6.76 11.23 2.65
N ARG A 67 6.39 10.17 1.91
CA ARG A 67 4.98 9.80 1.74
C ARG A 67 4.31 9.52 3.08
N ARG A 68 4.97 8.76 3.96
CA ARG A 68 4.53 8.50 5.34
C ARG A 68 4.33 9.79 6.13
N THR A 69 5.32 10.69 6.15
CA THR A 69 5.20 11.99 6.82
C THR A 69 4.02 12.81 6.33
N LEU A 70 3.77 12.83 5.01
CA LEU A 70 2.63 13.54 4.44
C LEU A 70 1.29 12.92 4.89
N VAL A 71 1.18 11.59 4.84
CA VAL A 71 -0.02 10.86 5.31
C VAL A 71 -0.29 11.16 6.79
N GLU A 72 0.73 11.09 7.66
CA GLU A 72 0.56 11.41 9.07
C GLU A 72 0.14 12.85 9.29
N THR A 73 0.79 13.79 8.59
CA THR A 73 0.52 15.21 8.74
C THR A 73 -0.93 15.52 8.39
N TRP A 74 -1.43 14.96 7.28
CA TRP A 74 -2.79 15.17 6.85
C TRP A 74 -3.82 14.49 7.76
N ALA A 75 -3.52 13.27 8.22
CA ALA A 75 -4.37 12.54 9.17
C ALA A 75 -4.52 13.27 10.51
N LYS A 76 -3.41 13.81 11.04
CA LYS A 76 -3.36 14.52 12.34
C LYS A 76 -3.85 15.97 12.26
N ALA A 77 -3.85 16.57 11.07
CA ALA A 77 -4.29 17.96 10.89
C ALA A 77 -5.75 18.15 11.31
N ASP A 78 -6.08 19.35 11.76
CA ASP A 78 -7.47 19.75 11.99
C ASP A 78 -8.23 19.96 10.66
N GLN A 79 -9.55 20.10 10.76
CA GLN A 79 -10.39 20.28 9.58
C GLN A 79 -10.13 21.63 8.90
N GLN A 80 -9.80 22.69 9.66
CA GLN A 80 -9.55 24.03 9.11
C GLN A 80 -8.32 24.02 8.19
N PHE A 81 -7.26 23.31 8.59
CA PHE A 81 -6.08 23.08 7.78
C PHE A 81 -6.45 22.39 6.48
N ARG A 82 -7.20 21.27 6.54
CA ARG A 82 -7.58 20.51 5.34
C ARG A 82 -8.50 21.32 4.42
N ASP A 83 -9.45 22.05 4.98
CA ASP A 83 -10.36 22.92 4.25
C ASP A 83 -9.61 24.04 3.51
N SER A 84 -8.54 24.59 4.10
CA SER A 84 -7.72 25.63 3.46
C SER A 84 -7.06 25.15 2.15
N TYR A 85 -6.66 23.88 2.08
CA TYR A 85 -6.17 23.26 0.85
C TYR A 85 -7.33 22.94 -0.10
N HIS A 86 -8.45 22.43 0.43
CA HIS A 86 -9.61 22.03 -0.36
C HIS A 86 -10.26 23.18 -1.12
N GLN A 87 -10.38 24.35 -0.49
CA GLN A 87 -11.03 25.53 -1.07
C GLN A 87 -10.29 26.09 -2.29
N ARG A 88 -8.96 25.93 -2.34
CA ARG A 88 -8.10 26.48 -3.40
C ARG A 88 -7.58 25.40 -4.36
N ALA A 89 -7.85 24.13 -4.09
CA ALA A 89 -7.43 23.05 -4.95
C ALA A 89 -8.19 23.07 -6.28
N PRO A 90 -7.48 22.96 -7.42
CA PRO A 90 -8.13 22.81 -8.71
C PRO A 90 -8.85 21.46 -8.77
N PRO A 91 -9.88 21.31 -9.63
CA PRO A 91 -10.43 20.01 -9.95
C PRO A 91 -9.33 19.14 -10.60
N GLY A 92 -9.27 17.87 -10.22
CA GLY A 92 -8.25 16.95 -10.70
C GLY A 92 -8.60 15.49 -10.45
N ASP A 93 -7.80 14.59 -11.04
CA ASP A 93 -7.89 13.16 -10.76
C ASP A 93 -7.36 12.87 -9.35
N ALA A 94 -8.02 11.99 -8.59
CA ALA A 94 -7.69 11.66 -7.20
C ALA A 94 -6.31 11.00 -6.99
N LEU A 95 -5.63 10.63 -8.08
CA LEU A 95 -4.28 10.05 -8.10
C LEU A 95 -3.29 10.86 -8.95
N ALA A 96 -3.61 12.11 -9.29
CA ALA A 96 -2.72 13.02 -10.01
C ALA A 96 -1.58 13.56 -9.12
N TYR A 97 -0.85 12.66 -8.47
CA TYR A 97 0.33 13.00 -7.67
C TYR A 97 1.47 13.50 -8.56
N PRO A 98 2.35 14.37 -8.03
CA PRO A 98 3.54 14.78 -8.76
C PRO A 98 4.45 13.56 -9.00
N GLU A 99 5.03 13.46 -10.21
CA GLU A 99 5.92 12.36 -10.63
C GLU A 99 7.00 11.98 -9.59
N PRO A 100 7.70 12.94 -8.95
CA PRO A 100 8.65 12.62 -7.89
C PRO A 100 8.06 11.82 -6.71
N ALA A 101 6.78 12.04 -6.36
CA ALA A 101 6.09 11.31 -5.29
C ALA A 101 5.73 9.86 -5.68
N LEU A 102 5.63 9.59 -6.99
CA LEU A 102 5.37 8.26 -7.53
C LEU A 102 6.65 7.45 -7.74
N ARG A 103 7.84 8.00 -7.49
CA ARG A 103 9.08 7.22 -7.60
C ARG A 103 9.10 6.05 -6.61
N ASN A 104 9.51 4.89 -7.10
CA ASN A 104 9.66 3.64 -6.35
C ASN A 104 8.36 3.09 -5.71
N VAL A 105 7.17 3.55 -6.13
CA VAL A 105 5.86 3.01 -5.69
C VAL A 105 5.54 1.61 -6.24
N ASP A 106 6.25 1.21 -7.28
CA ASP A 106 6.20 -0.09 -7.95
C ASP A 106 7.15 -1.10 -7.28
N LYS A 107 8.34 -0.65 -6.86
CA LYS A 107 9.34 -1.48 -6.15
C LYS A 107 8.87 -1.96 -4.77
N SER A 108 7.87 -1.28 -4.26
CA SER A 108 7.25 -1.42 -2.95
C SER A 108 6.17 -2.51 -2.91
N PHE A 109 5.66 -2.92 -4.06
CA PHE A 109 4.63 -3.92 -4.17
C PHE A 109 5.26 -5.33 -4.21
N PRO A 110 4.67 -6.36 -3.57
CA PRO A 110 4.89 -7.72 -4.05
C PRO A 110 4.45 -7.74 -5.52
N PRO A 111 5.27 -8.23 -6.46
CA PRO A 111 4.98 -8.17 -7.89
C PRO A 111 3.63 -8.83 -8.17
N HIS A 112 2.78 -8.27 -9.04
CA HIS A 112 1.63 -8.82 -9.82
C HIS A 112 0.75 -10.00 -9.33
N ASP A 113 0.97 -10.49 -8.13
CA ASP A 113 0.53 -11.79 -7.63
C ASP A 113 -0.75 -11.58 -6.86
N ARG A 114 -1.75 -12.41 -7.15
CA ARG A 114 -3.08 -12.26 -6.53
C ARG A 114 -3.46 -13.46 -5.69
N PHE A 115 -2.63 -14.51 -5.69
CA PHE A 115 -2.76 -15.69 -4.86
C PHE A 115 -1.77 -15.61 -3.69
N MET A 116 -2.29 -15.36 -2.49
CA MET A 116 -1.47 -15.02 -1.32
C MET A 116 -1.88 -15.86 -0.11
N CYS A 117 -0.88 -16.30 0.66
CA CYS A 117 -1.10 -16.95 1.94
C CYS A 117 -1.04 -15.93 3.08
N LEU A 118 -2.10 -15.86 3.88
CA LEU A 118 -2.18 -15.01 5.07
C LEU A 118 -1.52 -15.69 6.27
N ALA A 119 -1.62 -17.02 6.37
CA ALA A 119 -0.99 -17.77 7.45
C ALA A 119 0.54 -17.60 7.43
N PRO A 120 1.19 -17.47 8.59
CA PRO A 120 2.62 -17.27 8.66
C PRO A 120 3.38 -18.46 8.07
N LEU A 121 4.34 -18.16 7.20
CA LEU A 121 5.15 -19.16 6.48
C LEU A 121 6.59 -19.28 6.98
N SER A 122 6.92 -18.60 8.09
CA SER A 122 8.28 -18.60 8.64
C SER A 122 8.72 -20.01 9.09
N ARG A 123 10.02 -20.17 9.40
CA ARG A 123 10.59 -21.48 9.80
C ARG A 123 9.90 -22.10 11.03
N SER A 124 9.29 -21.29 11.88
CA SER A 124 8.53 -21.73 13.06
C SER A 124 7.18 -22.35 12.69
N TYR A 125 6.62 -21.99 11.54
CA TYR A 125 5.30 -22.43 11.05
C TYR A 125 5.42 -23.45 9.92
N ARG A 126 6.21 -24.52 10.15
CA ARG A 126 6.50 -25.53 9.11
C ARG A 126 5.24 -26.20 8.55
N SER A 127 4.24 -26.46 9.40
CA SER A 127 2.97 -27.05 8.99
C SER A 127 2.26 -26.17 7.95
N ASN A 128 2.15 -24.87 8.20
CA ASN A 128 1.53 -23.92 7.28
C ASN A 128 2.31 -23.87 5.96
N ARG A 129 3.64 -23.76 6.04
CA ARG A 129 4.51 -23.80 4.85
C ARG A 129 4.35 -25.07 4.04
N SER A 130 4.25 -26.24 4.67
CA SER A 130 4.02 -27.51 3.98
C SER A 130 2.64 -27.57 3.32
N LYS A 131 1.59 -27.08 3.98
CA LYS A 131 0.24 -27.02 3.40
C LYS A 131 0.19 -26.04 2.22
N TRP A 132 0.81 -24.88 2.36
CA TRP A 132 0.91 -23.88 1.30
C TRP A 132 1.59 -24.45 0.06
N ILE A 133 2.77 -25.06 0.21
CA ILE A 133 3.49 -25.69 -0.92
C ILE A 133 2.61 -26.75 -1.61
N LYS A 134 1.90 -27.58 -0.84
CA LYS A 134 0.98 -28.59 -1.41
C LYS A 134 -0.15 -27.92 -2.19
N LEU A 135 -0.74 -26.87 -1.65
CA LEU A 135 -1.81 -26.13 -2.33
C LEU A 135 -1.30 -25.50 -3.63
N CYS A 136 -0.12 -24.85 -3.61
CA CYS A 136 0.51 -24.31 -4.81
C CYS A 136 0.70 -25.38 -5.88
N ILE A 137 1.23 -26.56 -5.52
CA ILE A 137 1.41 -27.68 -6.47
C ILE A 137 0.06 -28.16 -7.04
N LEU A 138 -0.96 -28.31 -6.19
CA LEU A 138 -2.31 -28.73 -6.60
C LEU A 138 -3.04 -27.68 -7.42
N SER A 139 -2.55 -26.44 -7.43
CA SER A 139 -3.13 -25.35 -8.21
C SER A 139 -2.54 -25.23 -9.62
N TYR A 140 -1.64 -26.12 -10.02
CA TYR A 140 -1.22 -26.26 -11.41
C TYR A 140 -2.12 -27.25 -12.16
N ARG A 141 -2.37 -26.94 -13.43
CA ARG A 141 -3.06 -27.85 -14.34
C ARG A 141 -2.18 -29.08 -14.57
N LEU A 142 -2.80 -30.27 -14.48
CA LEU A 142 -2.13 -31.57 -14.67
C LEU A 142 -2.49 -32.19 -16.04
N ASP A 143 -2.95 -31.37 -16.98
CA ASP A 143 -3.39 -31.76 -18.32
C ASP A 143 -2.27 -31.71 -19.37
N GLY A 144 -1.03 -31.41 -18.95
CA GLY A 144 0.14 -31.26 -19.82
C GLY A 144 0.50 -29.80 -20.11
N GLU A 145 -0.41 -28.85 -19.86
CA GLU A 145 -0.14 -27.41 -19.84
C GLU A 145 0.38 -27.04 -18.44
N MET A 146 1.62 -26.55 -18.31
CA MET A 146 2.23 -26.23 -17.00
C MET A 146 1.76 -24.89 -16.39
N GLU A 147 0.49 -24.54 -16.61
CA GLU A 147 -0.07 -23.26 -16.16
C GLU A 147 -0.81 -23.40 -14.82
N HIS A 148 -0.82 -22.34 -14.02
CA HIS A 148 -1.62 -22.26 -12.81
C HIS A 148 -3.11 -22.20 -13.17
N CYS A 149 -4.00 -22.80 -12.37
CA CYS A 149 -5.46 -22.74 -12.50
C CYS A 149 -6.04 -21.31 -12.38
N LEU A 150 -5.20 -20.34 -12.02
CA LEU A 150 -5.54 -18.92 -11.91
C LEU A 150 -4.75 -18.09 -12.94
N GLU A 151 -4.14 -18.74 -13.93
CA GLU A 151 -3.33 -18.12 -14.97
C GLU A 151 -2.25 -17.19 -14.35
N THR A 152 -2.14 -15.96 -14.87
CA THR A 152 -1.24 -14.91 -14.37
C THR A 152 -1.50 -14.51 -12.92
N ALA A 153 -2.68 -14.75 -12.37
CA ALA A 153 -2.98 -14.41 -10.98
C ALA A 153 -2.33 -15.37 -9.96
N GLY A 154 -1.93 -16.56 -10.41
CA GLY A 154 -1.29 -17.60 -9.59
C GLY A 154 0.18 -17.85 -9.91
N SER A 155 0.85 -16.95 -10.64
CA SER A 155 2.25 -17.12 -11.03
C SER A 155 3.26 -17.09 -9.87
N SER A 156 2.79 -16.87 -8.64
CA SER A 156 3.64 -16.70 -7.47
C SER A 156 3.01 -17.26 -6.21
N ASN A 157 3.91 -17.60 -5.30
CA ASN A 157 3.63 -18.40 -4.12
C ASN A 157 4.10 -17.66 -2.85
N VAL A 158 3.79 -16.37 -2.76
CA VAL A 158 4.24 -15.49 -1.67
C VAL A 158 3.25 -15.52 -0.51
N GLY A 159 3.80 -15.59 0.70
CA GLY A 159 3.03 -15.36 1.93
C GLY A 159 3.16 -13.92 2.38
N VAL A 160 2.15 -13.43 3.08
CA VAL A 160 2.21 -12.15 3.79
C VAL A 160 3.32 -12.22 4.84
N ASP A 161 4.09 -11.15 4.93
CA ASP A 161 5.04 -10.90 6.02
C ASP A 161 4.52 -9.66 6.77
N PRO A 162 3.67 -9.83 7.81
CA PRO A 162 3.07 -8.70 8.51
C PRO A 162 4.12 -7.84 9.22
N ASN A 163 3.82 -6.56 9.40
CA ASN A 163 4.67 -5.67 10.19
C ASN A 163 4.74 -6.17 11.63
N PRO A 164 5.91 -6.56 12.17
CA PRO A 164 6.03 -7.11 13.52
C PRO A 164 5.69 -6.10 14.63
N ALA A 165 5.69 -4.80 14.33
CA ALA A 165 5.25 -3.77 15.27
C ALA A 165 3.72 -3.77 15.43
N THR A 166 2.99 -4.02 14.35
CA THR A 166 1.51 -4.08 14.34
C THR A 166 1.01 -5.48 14.70
N PHE A 167 1.70 -6.52 14.23
CA PHE A 167 1.38 -7.93 14.43
C PHE A 167 2.58 -8.67 15.06
N PRO A 168 2.82 -8.52 16.37
CA PRO A 168 3.86 -9.26 17.07
C PRO A 168 3.67 -10.78 16.95
N ASP A 169 2.42 -11.22 16.89
CA ASP A 169 2.04 -12.56 16.48
C ASP A 169 1.46 -12.53 15.05
N PRO A 170 2.21 -13.00 14.03
CA PRO A 170 1.75 -12.94 12.65
C PRO A 170 0.56 -13.87 12.37
N SER A 171 0.22 -14.80 13.27
CA SER A 171 -0.99 -15.63 13.12
C SER A 171 -2.29 -14.87 13.40
N THR A 172 -2.19 -13.66 13.94
CA THR A 172 -3.36 -12.79 14.18
C THR A 172 -3.77 -11.96 12.96
N PHE A 173 -2.95 -11.94 11.90
CA PHE A 173 -3.23 -11.21 10.68
C PHE A 173 -4.50 -11.71 9.99
N GLN A 174 -5.47 -10.82 9.75
CA GLN A 174 -6.75 -11.16 9.14
C GLN A 174 -6.85 -10.65 7.70
N ILE A 175 -7.85 -11.14 6.97
CA ILE A 175 -8.19 -10.65 5.62
C ILE A 175 -8.37 -9.13 5.59
N THR A 176 -8.97 -8.55 6.64
CA THR A 176 -9.21 -7.09 6.74
C THR A 176 -7.92 -6.28 6.84
N ASP A 177 -6.82 -6.90 7.28
CA ASP A 177 -5.51 -6.24 7.44
C ASP A 177 -4.70 -6.23 6.13
N PHE A 178 -5.15 -6.99 5.13
CA PHE A 178 -4.44 -7.18 3.86
C PHE A 178 -4.23 -5.88 3.09
N LEU A 179 -5.27 -5.08 2.85
CA LEU A 179 -5.14 -3.84 2.09
C LEU A 179 -4.33 -2.75 2.85
N PRO A 180 -4.54 -2.54 4.17
CA PRO A 180 -3.65 -1.69 4.96
C PRO A 180 -2.18 -2.11 4.87
N TRP A 181 -1.90 -3.41 5.01
CA TRP A 181 -0.53 -3.92 4.87
C TRP A 181 0.04 -3.69 3.48
N LEU A 182 -0.73 -3.97 2.43
CA LEU A 182 -0.28 -3.91 1.04
C LEU A 182 -0.06 -2.47 0.55
N ILE A 183 -0.95 -1.55 0.93
CA ILE A 183 -1.01 -0.19 0.36
C ILE A 183 -0.54 0.85 1.37
N LEU A 184 -0.99 0.78 2.62
CA LEU A 184 -0.85 1.87 3.59
C LEU A 184 0.47 1.83 4.38
N GLU A 185 0.99 0.66 4.74
CA GLU A 185 2.30 0.51 5.41
C GLU A 185 3.44 1.19 4.63
N MET A 186 3.27 1.35 3.32
CA MET A 186 4.21 2.00 2.41
C MET A 186 3.83 3.40 1.97
N ALA A 187 2.63 3.86 2.36
CA ALA A 187 1.97 5.03 1.80
C ALA A 187 2.03 4.99 0.25
N ASN A 188 1.50 3.92 -0.37
CA ASN A 188 1.61 3.71 -1.81
C ASN A 188 0.66 4.62 -2.60
N PHE A 189 1.13 5.82 -2.92
CA PHE A 189 0.36 6.85 -3.65
C PHE A 189 -0.11 6.40 -5.04
N ALA A 190 0.40 5.30 -5.61
CA ALA A 190 -0.19 4.77 -6.85
C ALA A 190 -1.58 4.15 -6.65
N ALA A 191 -1.96 3.82 -5.41
CA ALA A 191 -3.17 3.06 -5.09
C ALA A 191 -3.99 3.59 -3.92
N MET A 192 -3.51 4.63 -3.24
CA MET A 192 -4.28 5.31 -2.19
C MET A 192 -4.38 6.81 -2.41
N THR A 193 -5.40 7.39 -1.81
CA THR A 193 -5.58 8.83 -1.64
C THR A 193 -6.14 9.12 -0.25
N MET A 194 -6.20 10.39 0.14
CA MET A 194 -6.81 10.80 1.40
C MET A 194 -7.93 11.80 1.17
N THR A 195 -8.98 11.70 1.98
CA THR A 195 -10.14 12.59 1.93
C THR A 195 -9.88 13.92 2.62
N LYS A 196 -10.76 14.89 2.41
CA LYS A 196 -10.81 16.15 3.17
C LYS A 196 -11.00 15.94 4.68
N ARG A 197 -11.46 14.76 5.10
CA ARG A 197 -11.62 14.35 6.51
C ARG A 197 -10.37 13.73 7.13
N GLY A 198 -9.30 13.55 6.35
CA GLY A 198 -8.06 12.96 6.84
C GLY A 198 -8.09 11.42 6.89
N THR A 199 -9.05 10.79 6.22
CA THR A 199 -9.16 9.33 6.11
C THR A 199 -8.57 8.83 4.80
N VAL A 200 -8.15 7.56 4.77
CA VAL A 200 -7.54 6.90 3.63
C VAL A 200 -8.59 6.20 2.78
N LEU A 201 -8.48 6.37 1.46
CA LEU A 201 -9.23 5.61 0.46
C LEU A 201 -8.27 4.80 -0.40
N PHE A 202 -8.63 3.55 -0.66
CA PHE A 202 -7.96 2.71 -1.65
C PHE A 202 -8.67 2.86 -2.98
N THR A 203 -7.93 3.22 -4.03
CA THR A 203 -8.49 3.59 -5.34
C THR A 203 -8.02 2.67 -6.46
N LYS A 204 -6.98 1.87 -6.21
CA LYS A 204 -6.55 0.79 -7.09
C LYS A 204 -6.41 -0.52 -6.32
N PHE A 205 -6.14 -1.58 -7.08
CA PHE A 205 -6.04 -2.95 -6.57
C PHE A 205 -7.33 -3.49 -5.94
N LEU A 206 -8.47 -2.87 -6.25
CA LEU A 206 -9.83 -3.35 -5.94
C LEU A 206 -10.30 -4.44 -6.91
N ILE A 207 -9.35 -5.24 -7.38
CA ILE A 207 -9.58 -6.39 -8.27
C ILE A 207 -9.71 -7.65 -7.42
N PRO A 208 -10.18 -8.78 -7.97
CA PRO A 208 -10.25 -10.02 -7.22
C PRO A 208 -8.87 -10.48 -6.70
N TRP A 209 -8.84 -10.81 -5.41
CA TRP A 209 -7.71 -11.41 -4.71
C TRP A 209 -8.09 -12.80 -4.20
N PHE A 210 -7.14 -13.73 -4.23
CA PHE A 210 -7.27 -15.10 -3.74
C PHE A 210 -6.42 -15.23 -2.47
N LEU A 211 -7.05 -14.94 -1.33
CA LEU A 211 -6.40 -14.97 -0.02
C LEU A 211 -6.68 -16.31 0.67
N VAL A 212 -5.63 -16.98 1.14
CA VAL A 212 -5.71 -18.29 1.80
C VAL A 212 -5.21 -18.16 3.24
N ASP A 213 -6.05 -18.53 4.19
CA ASP A 213 -5.76 -18.60 5.63
C ASP A 213 -5.58 -20.06 6.08
#